data_AF-A0A7W9Q9H5-F1
#
_entry.id   AF-A0A7W9Q9H5-F1
#
_cell.length_a   1.000
_cell.length_b   1.000
_cell.length_c   1.000
_cell.angle_alpha   90.00
_cell.angle_beta   90.00
_cell.angle_gamma   90.00
#
_symmetry.space_group_name_H-M   'P 1'
#
loop_
_entity.id
_entity.type
_entity.pdbx_description
1 polymer ?
#
loop_
_entity_poly.entity_id
_entity_poly.type
_entity_poly.pdbx_seq_one_letter_code
_entity_poly.pdbx_strand_id
1 'polypeptide(L)'
;MDLPPLETAYWLIKPRSLVKGTWEESKEAAAWVGERLAEYAPRFGSEADRDSSRLAVVVNSTAERLSWGSDVSHGFYLERPAFLSLAVVCCPNRVKPELACPLR
;
A
#
# COMPACT_ATOMS: atom_id res chain seq x y z
N MET A 1 -17.15 10.84 -18.09
CA MET A 1 -16.02 10.14 -18.74
C MET A 1 -15.65 9.00 -17.82
N ASP A 2 -15.99 7.77 -18.18
CA ASP A 2 -15.57 6.59 -17.42
C ASP A 2 -14.08 6.39 -17.66
N LEU A 3 -13.26 6.94 -16.77
CA LEU A 3 -11.86 6.58 -16.71
C LEU A 3 -11.78 5.25 -15.97
N PRO A 4 -11.14 4.21 -16.55
CA PRO A 4 -10.91 2.98 -15.82
C PRO A 4 -10.12 3.29 -14.54
N PRO A 5 -10.28 2.50 -13.47
CA PRO A 5 -9.49 2.69 -12.26
C PRO A 5 -8.01 2.70 -12.63
N LEU A 6 -7.30 3.72 -12.16
CA LEU A 6 -5.88 3.88 -12.41
C LEU A 6 -5.13 2.68 -11.82
N GLU A 7 -4.39 1.95 -12.65
CA GLU A 7 -3.55 0.83 -12.19
C GLU A 7 -2.52 1.34 -11.16
N THR A 8 -2.32 0.60 -10.07
CA THR A 8 -1.40 0.98 -8.98
C THR A 8 0.02 1.29 -9.47
N ALA A 9 0.50 0.60 -10.51
CA ALA A 9 1.81 0.84 -11.11
C ALA A 9 2.03 2.29 -11.59
N TYR A 10 0.97 3.03 -11.96
CA TYR A 10 1.07 4.43 -12.35
C TYR A 10 1.37 5.38 -11.18
N TRP A 11 1.54 4.88 -9.96
CA TRP A 11 2.18 5.66 -8.91
C TRP A 11 3.67 5.92 -9.20
N LEU A 12 4.33 5.12 -10.04
CA LEU A 12 5.73 5.34 -10.43
C LEU A 12 5.96 6.62 -11.25
N ILE A 13 4.93 7.13 -11.94
CA ILE A 13 5.03 8.40 -12.69
C ILE A 13 4.78 9.63 -11.81
N LYS A 14 4.33 9.45 -10.56
CA LYS A 14 4.07 10.56 -9.65
C LYS A 14 5.38 11.21 -9.19
N PRO A 15 5.37 12.50 -8.82
CA PRO A 15 6.56 13.17 -8.33
C PRO A 15 7.21 12.46 -7.14
N ARG A 16 8.55 12.43 -7.12
CA ARG A 16 9.38 11.85 -6.04
C ARG A 16 8.98 12.34 -4.64
N SER A 17 8.51 13.59 -4.54
CA SER A 17 8.08 14.21 -3.29
C SER A 17 6.86 13.55 -2.63
N LEU A 18 6.12 12.71 -3.38
CA LEU A 18 5.00 11.94 -2.85
C LEU A 18 5.42 10.57 -2.30
N VAL A 19 6.65 10.12 -2.57
CA VAL A 19 7.18 8.85 -2.04
C VAL A 19 7.39 8.98 -0.53
N LYS A 20 6.76 8.09 0.24
CA LYS A 20 6.83 8.08 1.70
C LYS A 20 7.97 7.25 2.26
N GLY A 21 8.53 6.35 1.45
CA GLY A 21 9.63 5.47 1.81
C GLY A 21 9.94 4.52 0.66
N THR A 22 11.11 3.90 0.74
CA THR A 22 11.54 2.81 -0.14
C THR A 22 12.14 1.72 0.72
N TRP A 23 12.00 0.49 0.25
CA TRP A 23 12.45 -0.70 0.96
C TRP A 23 13.05 -1.67 -0.06
N GLU A 24 14.14 -2.32 0.33
CA GLU A 24 14.76 -3.38 -0.48
C GLU A 24 14.05 -4.71 -0.23
N GLU A 25 13.58 -4.94 1.00
CA GLU A 25 12.96 -6.19 1.41
C GLU A 25 11.44 -6.08 1.54
N SER A 26 10.72 -7.07 0.99
CA SER A 26 9.24 -7.10 1.02
C SER A 26 8.68 -7.07 2.45
N LYS A 27 9.38 -7.69 3.40
CA LYS A 27 9.00 -7.70 4.82
C LYS A 27 9.11 -6.31 5.47
N GLU A 28 10.05 -5.47 5.04
CA GLU A 28 10.24 -4.12 5.61
C GLU A 28 9.12 -3.20 5.13
N ALA A 29 8.77 -3.28 3.84
CA ALA A 29 7.62 -2.57 3.30
C ALA A 29 6.31 -3.03 3.97
N ALA A 30 6.14 -4.34 4.21
CA ALA A 30 4.98 -4.87 4.92
C ALA A 30 4.94 -4.41 6.39
N ALA A 31 6.08 -4.36 7.07
CA ALA A 31 6.17 -3.83 8.43
C ALA A 31 5.75 -2.35 8.47
N TRP A 32 6.18 -1.54 7.50
CA TRP A 32 5.72 -0.16 7.37
C TRP A 32 4.20 -0.06 7.19
N VAL A 33 3.59 -0.93 6.38
CA VAL A 33 2.12 -1.01 6.28
C VAL A 33 1.51 -1.33 7.64
N GLY A 34 2.05 -2.31 8.36
CA GLY A 34 1.60 -2.68 9.71
C GLY A 34 1.66 -1.53 10.71
N GLU A 35 2.74 -0.75 10.71
CA GLU A 35 2.87 0.46 11.55
C GLU A 35 1.78 1.48 11.23
N ARG A 36 1.54 1.77 9.94
CA ARG A 36 0.46 2.69 9.54
C ARG A 36 -0.90 2.16 9.97
N LEU A 37 -1.16 0.86 9.81
CA LEU A 37 -2.42 0.26 10.26
C LEU A 37 -2.60 0.37 11.77
N ALA A 38 -1.55 0.12 12.56
CA ALA A 38 -1.60 0.26 14.01
C ALA A 38 -1.81 1.72 14.46
N GLU A 39 -1.16 2.67 13.79
CA GLU A 39 -1.31 4.11 14.04
C GLU A 39 -2.77 4.58 13.84
N TYR A 40 -3.44 4.08 12.79
CA TYR A 40 -4.82 4.45 12.47
C TYR A 40 -5.89 3.52 13.07
N ALA A 41 -5.50 2.39 13.67
CA ALA A 41 -6.43 1.38 14.16
C ALA A 41 -7.57 1.93 15.03
N PRO A 42 -7.34 2.83 16.01
CA PRO A 42 -8.42 3.38 16.83
C PRO A 42 -9.49 4.15 16.04
N ARG A 43 -9.14 4.63 14.84
CA ARG A 43 -9.96 5.49 13.99
C ARG A 43 -10.72 4.72 12.91
N PHE A 44 -10.51 3.41 12.75
CA PHE A 44 -11.25 2.63 11.77
C PHE A 44 -12.75 2.65 12.05
N GLY A 45 -13.55 2.76 10.98
CA GLY A 45 -15.00 2.95 11.07
C GLY A 45 -15.78 1.70 11.49
N SER A 46 -15.17 0.51 11.45
CA SER A 46 -15.79 -0.75 11.85
C SER A 46 -14.93 -1.49 12.88
N GLU A 47 -15.55 -2.20 13.83
CA GLU A 47 -14.82 -3.04 14.79
C GLU A 47 -14.02 -4.15 14.12
N ALA A 48 -14.55 -4.73 13.04
CA ALA A 48 -13.86 -5.75 12.26
C ALA A 48 -12.53 -5.22 11.71
N ASP A 49 -12.48 -3.98 11.22
CA ASP A 49 -11.24 -3.37 10.72
C ASP A 49 -10.26 -3.02 11.85
N ARG A 50 -10.72 -2.91 13.10
CA ARG A 50 -9.86 -2.73 14.28
C ARG A 50 -9.25 -4.03 14.79
N ASP A 51 -9.75 -5.18 14.33
CA ASP A 51 -9.30 -6.49 14.78
C ASP A 51 -7.82 -6.71 14.43
N SER A 52 -6.97 -6.79 15.46
CA SER A 52 -5.53 -7.00 15.31
C SER A 52 -5.17 -8.26 14.52
N SER A 53 -5.96 -9.32 14.61
CA SER A 53 -5.74 -10.56 13.86
C SER A 53 -5.99 -10.34 12.37
N ARG A 54 -7.03 -9.58 12.02
CA ARG A 54 -7.32 -9.20 10.64
C ARG A 54 -6.23 -8.28 10.08
N LEU A 55 -5.77 -7.31 10.86
CA LEU A 55 -4.66 -6.43 10.46
C LEU A 55 -3.37 -7.22 10.23
N ALA A 56 -3.07 -8.22 11.08
CA ALA A 56 -1.93 -9.12 10.88
C ALA A 56 -2.05 -9.93 9.58
N VAL A 57 -3.24 -10.41 9.23
CA VAL A 57 -3.49 -11.08 7.93
C VAL A 57 -3.21 -10.14 6.75
N VAL A 58 -3.63 -8.88 6.84
CA VAL A 58 -3.35 -7.87 5.79
C VAL A 58 -1.84 -7.65 5.63
N VAL A 59 -1.11 -7.54 6.72
CA VAL A 59 0.35 -7.36 6.71
C VAL A 59 1.05 -8.59 6.10
N ASN A 60 0.67 -9.80 6.50
CA ASN A 60 1.25 -11.03 5.95
C ASN A 60 0.97 -11.18 4.46
N SER A 61 -0.27 -10.92 4.02
CA SER A 61 -0.63 -10.94 2.59
C SER A 61 0.13 -9.88 1.81
N THR A 62 0.40 -8.73 2.43
CA THR A 62 1.22 -7.68 1.81
C THR A 62 2.64 -8.15 1.56
N ALA A 63 3.29 -8.74 2.58
CA ALA A 63 4.65 -9.28 2.44
C ALA A 63 4.74 -10.34 1.34
N GLU A 64 3.77 -11.26 1.31
CA GLU A 64 3.71 -12.32 0.29
C GLU A 64 3.56 -11.72 -1.11
N ARG A 65 2.58 -10.85 -1.35
CA ARG A 65 2.35 -10.25 -2.67
C ARG A 65 3.56 -9.45 -3.18
N LEU A 66 4.18 -8.68 -2.30
CA LEU A 66 5.40 -7.94 -2.62
C LEU A 66 6.57 -8.89 -2.97
N SER A 67 6.71 -10.02 -2.26
CA SER A 67 7.76 -11.00 -2.58
C SER A 67 7.61 -11.65 -3.96
N TRP A 68 6.38 -11.70 -4.48
CA TRP A 68 6.08 -12.14 -5.85
C TRP A 68 6.19 -11.02 -6.90
N GLY A 69 6.65 -9.83 -6.50
CA GLY A 69 6.81 -8.66 -7.36
C GLY A 69 5.50 -7.99 -7.75
N SER A 70 4.45 -8.12 -6.91
CA SER A 70 3.13 -7.51 -7.15
C SER A 70 2.90 -6.31 -6.25
N ASP A 71 2.38 -5.23 -6.84
CA ASP A 71 1.95 -4.05 -6.09
C ASP A 71 0.81 -4.39 -5.11
N VAL A 72 0.71 -3.59 -4.05
CA VAL A 72 -0.42 -3.64 -3.12
C VAL A 72 -1.05 -2.27 -2.97
N SER A 73 -2.37 -2.24 -2.82
CA SER A 73 -3.15 -1.06 -2.51
C SER A 73 -4.27 -1.44 -1.57
N HIS A 74 -4.28 -0.85 -0.38
CA HIS A 74 -5.27 -1.07 0.66
C HIS A 74 -6.07 0.21 0.92
N GLY A 75 -7.34 0.03 1.28
CA GLY A 75 -8.27 1.11 1.54
C GLY A 75 -9.12 0.84 2.77
N PHE A 76 -9.15 1.77 3.71
CA PHE A 76 -9.90 1.64 4.96
C PHE A 76 -10.72 2.91 5.21
N TYR A 77 -12.01 2.72 5.54
CA TYR A 77 -12.81 3.81 6.05
C TYR A 77 -12.43 4.10 7.50
N LEU A 78 -12.12 5.36 7.78
CA LEU A 78 -11.96 5.86 9.13
C LEU A 78 -13.30 6.43 9.63
N GLU A 79 -13.29 7.07 10.79
CA GLU A 79 -14.36 7.97 11.22
C GLU A 79 -14.74 8.94 10.09
N ARG A 80 -16.03 9.00 9.75
CA ARG A 80 -16.50 9.78 8.60
C ARG A 80 -16.13 11.26 8.76
N PRO A 81 -15.66 11.94 7.69
CA PRO A 81 -15.62 11.48 6.29
C PRO A 81 -14.26 10.90 5.85
N ALA A 82 -13.35 10.55 6.77
CA ALA A 82 -11.97 10.23 6.44
C ALA A 82 -11.77 8.81 5.86
N PHE A 83 -10.75 8.67 5.01
CA PHE A 83 -10.35 7.42 4.37
C PHE A 83 -8.83 7.29 4.36
N LEU A 84 -8.32 6.11 4.70
CA LEU A 84 -6.91 5.78 4.62
C LEU A 84 -6.66 4.96 3.35
N SER A 85 -5.78 5.46 2.49
CA SER A 85 -5.27 4.73 1.33
C SER A 85 -3.78 4.48 1.49
N LEU A 86 -3.36 3.22 1.44
CA LEU A 86 -1.96 2.81 1.51
C LEU A 86 -1.60 2.03 0.25
N ALA A 87 -0.55 2.44 -0.45
CA ALA A 87 -0.06 1.72 -1.62
C ALA A 87 1.46 1.51 -1.51
N VAL A 88 1.91 0.31 -1.88
CA VAL A 88 3.32 -0.03 -2.04
C VAL A 88 3.48 -0.59 -3.45
N VAL A 89 4.40 -0.01 -4.20
CA VAL A 89 4.60 -0.29 -5.62
C VAL A 89 5.98 -0.90 -5.79
N CYS A 90 6.06 -2.08 -6.40
CA CYS A 90 7.31 -2.73 -6.69
C CYS A 90 8.06 -1.97 -7.79
N CYS A 91 9.36 -1.79 -7.62
CA CYS A 91 10.21 -1.23 -8.63
C CYS A 91 11.56 -1.96 -8.74
N PRO A 92 11.96 -2.45 -9.94
CA PRO A 92 11.23 -2.37 -11.22
C PRO A 92 9.88 -3.10 -11.17
N ASN A 93 8.86 -2.52 -11.83
CA ASN A 93 7.51 -3.09 -11.81
C ASN A 93 7.42 -4.25 -12.80
N ARG A 94 6.86 -5.38 -12.36
CA ARG A 94 6.75 -6.59 -13.18
C ARG A 94 5.74 -6.46 -14.33
N VAL A 95 4.65 -5.72 -14.12
CA VAL A 95 3.54 -5.58 -15.08
C VAL A 95 3.76 -4.41 -16.03
N LYS A 96 4.46 -3.37 -15.58
CA LYS A 96 4.81 -2.16 -16.34
C LYS A 96 6.33 -1.92 -16.31
N PRO A 97 7.15 -2.80 -16.91
CA PRO A 97 8.61 -2.69 -16.86
C PRO A 97 9.17 -1.43 -17.55
N GLU A 98 8.37 -0.76 -18.39
CA GLU A 98 8.70 0.51 -19.03
C GLU A 98 8.68 1.71 -18.07
N LEU A 99 8.04 1.59 -16.91
CA LEU A 99 8.00 2.66 -15.91
C LEU A 99 9.27 2.65 -15.06
N ALA A 100 10.00 3.77 -15.09
CA ALA A 100 11.21 3.94 -14.31
C ALA A 100 10.92 4.09 -12.81
N CYS A 101 11.85 3.63 -11.97
CA CYS A 101 11.75 3.87 -10.53
C CYS A 101 11.91 5.36 -10.25
N PRO A 102 10.97 6.00 -9.54
CA PRO A 102 11.01 7.43 -9.35
C PRO A 102 12.27 7.82 -8.60
N LEU A 103 12.81 7.03 -7.67
CA LEU A 103 13.99 7.35 -6.85
C LEU A 103 15.35 6.82 -7.38
N ARG A 104 15.42 6.35 -8.62
CA ARG A 104 16.69 5.92 -9.23
C ARG A 104 17.64 7.05 -9.64
#